data_AF-A0A9E2F6E6-F1
#
_entry.id   AF-A0A9E2F6E6-F1
#
_cell.length_a   1.000
_cell.length_b   1.000
_cell.length_c   1.000
_cell.angle_alpha   90.00
_cell.angle_beta   90.00
_cell.angle_gamma   90.00
#
_symmetry.space_group_name_H-M   'P 1'
#
loop_
_entity.id
_entity.type
_entity.pdbx_description
1 polymer ?
#
loop_
_entity_poly.entity_id
_entity_poly.type
_entity_poly.pdbx_seq_one_letter_code
_entity_poly.pdbx_strand_id
1 'polypeptide(L)'
;MGREGRPSTDVWTLAPGVSLRSDGQGWFLHDEALDQRYPVNRSAQAILSGCDGKTPLEEWVSHLSKRFRASQDMVRQGALHLLWTLNAHDLAQPVAVPLRDEWAFYRSLLARLFGWPVPFSHLPQRRLALDMDRGLHTLRQVAVSVWLAWRLPLLVLTPAALALTVLQPEVLAFAPVVLISLFLTVLLHETAHLIGARLLGWPPRGMYVAIRPGSVAVKRKPGSPRQELLIGVAGPVFTAIPGIALLWANPGDPLWLVAAAPFLAQTLTLLPAFTDSPLYPYWRHTMDTWQTHVKRRVQRMRKGAVHMIKGAGQVLLALVGGTFLTYVGLFILGLAVTFIGDFAGWPSFQLAPGGVLIYRFQAGENASFFGEWGEGALYLAVIAGVLNAGASAWRLMRHQPKGPSA
;
A
#
# COMPACT_ATOMS: atom_id res chain seq x y z
N MET A 1 -31.04 17.37 37.63
CA MET A 1 -29.89 16.46 37.40
C MET A 1 -28.97 17.10 36.37
N GLY A 2 -27.86 17.66 36.84
CA GLY A 2 -26.97 18.52 36.07
C GLY A 2 -26.17 17.74 35.01
N ARG A 3 -26.07 18.32 33.82
CA ARG A 3 -25.12 17.92 32.77
C ARG A 3 -23.73 18.54 33.03
N GLU A 4 -23.28 18.50 34.27
CA GLU A 4 -21.90 18.87 34.61
C GLU A 4 -21.02 17.63 34.44
N GLY A 5 -20.09 17.66 33.49
CA GLY A 5 -19.05 16.62 33.39
C GLY A 5 -18.91 15.87 32.07
N ARG A 6 -19.52 16.33 30.95
CA ARG A 6 -18.99 15.90 29.65
C ARG A 6 -17.75 16.75 29.34
N PRO A 7 -16.55 16.16 29.18
CA PRO A 7 -15.40 16.90 28.68
C PRO A 7 -15.79 17.45 27.31
N SER A 8 -15.92 18.78 27.21
CA SER A 8 -16.39 19.40 25.98
C SER A 8 -15.33 19.17 24.91
N THR A 9 -15.73 18.60 23.79
CA THR A 9 -14.89 18.35 22.61
C THR A 9 -14.58 19.65 21.86
N ASP A 10 -14.57 20.77 22.58
CA ASP A 10 -14.84 22.09 22.04
C ASP A 10 -13.59 22.97 22.00
N VAL A 11 -12.42 22.39 22.26
CA VAL A 11 -11.15 23.10 22.14
C VAL A 11 -10.57 22.82 20.76
N TRP A 12 -10.24 23.88 20.04
CA TRP A 12 -9.70 23.83 18.68
C TRP A 12 -8.32 24.47 18.62
N THR A 13 -7.46 23.94 17.75
CA THR A 13 -6.13 24.49 17.49
C THR A 13 -5.87 24.54 15.98
N LEU A 14 -5.08 25.52 15.54
CA LEU A 14 -4.58 25.51 14.16
C LEU A 14 -3.68 24.29 13.93
N ALA A 15 -3.70 23.76 12.71
CA ALA A 15 -2.83 22.64 12.37
C ALA A 15 -1.34 23.04 12.50
N PRO A 16 -0.43 22.12 12.84
CA PRO A 16 0.99 22.42 12.91
C PRO A 16 1.53 22.99 11.58
N GLY A 17 2.27 24.10 11.66
CA GLY A 17 2.77 24.84 10.48
C GLY A 17 1.72 25.76 9.84
N VAL A 18 0.50 25.83 10.39
CA VAL A 18 -0.50 26.81 9.99
C VAL A 18 -0.50 27.95 11.00
N SER A 19 -0.33 29.18 10.51
CA SER A 19 -0.28 30.37 11.35
C SER A 19 -1.18 31.47 10.80
N LEU A 20 -1.85 32.20 11.69
CA LEU A 20 -2.61 33.39 11.34
C LEU A 20 -1.64 34.58 11.28
N ARG A 21 -1.49 35.21 10.11
CA ARG A 21 -0.55 36.32 9.87
C ARG A 21 -1.27 37.53 9.27
N SER A 22 -0.63 38.70 9.33
CA SER A 22 -1.06 39.92 8.67
C SER A 22 0.07 40.52 7.84
N ASP A 23 -0.25 41.08 6.68
CA ASP A 23 0.65 41.76 5.76
C ASP A 23 0.36 43.26 5.63
N GLY A 24 -0.48 43.81 6.53
CA GLY A 24 -0.93 45.20 6.48
C GLY A 24 -2.10 45.46 5.53
N GLN A 25 -2.37 44.58 4.55
CA GLN A 25 -3.57 44.66 3.70
C GLN A 25 -4.72 43.81 4.22
N GLY A 26 -4.41 42.76 4.98
CA GLY A 26 -5.43 41.92 5.62
C GLY A 26 -4.85 40.90 6.57
N TRP A 27 -5.69 39.94 6.93
CA TRP A 27 -5.30 38.75 7.67
C TRP A 27 -5.39 37.54 6.76
N PHE A 28 -4.47 36.59 6.91
CA PHE A 28 -4.49 35.33 6.19
C PHE A 28 -3.98 34.18 7.06
N LEU A 29 -4.47 32.97 6.80
CA LEU A 29 -3.82 31.76 7.27
C LEU A 29 -2.68 31.43 6.31
N HIS A 30 -1.47 31.30 6.83
CA HIS A 30 -0.31 30.80 6.09
C HIS A 30 -0.09 29.35 6.45
N ASP A 31 -0.18 28.48 5.46
CA ASP A 31 0.19 27.08 5.60
C ASP A 31 1.62 26.88 5.12
N GLU A 32 2.58 26.84 6.05
CA GLU A 32 4.02 26.88 5.77
C GLU A 32 4.48 25.74 4.87
N ALA A 33 3.94 24.53 5.02
CA ALA A 33 4.40 23.39 4.25
C ALA A 33 3.82 23.28 2.83
N LEU A 34 2.78 24.08 2.48
CA LEU A 34 2.32 24.25 1.09
C LEU A 34 2.73 25.60 0.52
N ASP A 35 3.29 26.48 1.36
CA ASP A 35 3.47 27.90 1.09
C ASP A 35 2.21 28.57 0.50
N GLN A 36 1.04 28.22 1.04
CA GLN A 36 -0.25 28.75 0.61
C GLN A 36 -0.79 29.76 1.60
N ARG A 37 -1.44 30.80 1.07
CA ARG A 37 -2.09 31.86 1.85
C ARG A 37 -3.60 31.79 1.61
N TYR A 38 -4.37 31.72 2.69
CA TYR A 38 -5.82 31.76 2.65
C TYR A 38 -6.29 33.08 3.25
N PRO A 39 -6.89 34.00 2.47
CA PRO A 39 -7.36 35.27 3.02
C PRO A 39 -8.47 35.03 4.05
N VAL A 40 -8.42 35.79 5.14
CA VAL A 40 -9.31 35.65 6.30
C VAL A 40 -9.98 36.99 6.55
N ASN A 41 -11.31 37.00 6.58
CA ASN A 41 -12.05 38.21 6.93
C ASN A 41 -11.99 38.51 8.44
N ARG A 42 -12.45 39.69 8.86
CA ARG A 42 -12.35 40.14 10.26
C ARG A 42 -13.07 39.22 11.26
N SER A 43 -14.20 38.61 10.87
CA SER A 43 -14.95 37.69 11.74
C SER A 43 -14.20 36.37 11.91
N ALA A 44 -13.69 35.80 10.82
CA ALA A 44 -12.89 34.59 10.85
C ALA A 44 -11.56 34.80 11.60
N GLN A 45 -10.92 35.97 11.46
CA GLN A 45 -9.73 36.32 12.24
C GLN A 45 -10.03 36.28 13.74
N ALA A 46 -11.16 36.85 14.17
CA ALA A 46 -11.54 36.85 15.58
C ALA A 46 -11.81 35.43 16.11
N ILE A 47 -12.44 34.57 15.31
CA ILE A 47 -12.64 33.15 15.66
C ILE A 47 -11.29 32.42 15.74
N LEU A 48 -10.42 32.61 14.75
CA LEU A 48 -9.13 31.92 14.66
C LEU A 48 -8.14 32.39 15.73
N SER A 49 -8.23 33.64 16.18
CA SER A 49 -7.46 34.12 17.33
C SER A 49 -7.82 33.40 18.64
N GLY A 50 -9.01 32.80 18.71
CA GLY A 50 -9.40 31.92 19.79
C GLY A 50 -8.66 30.59 19.76
N CYS A 51 -8.30 30.05 18.58
CA CYS A 51 -7.80 28.69 18.33
C CYS A 51 -6.40 28.37 18.89
N ASP A 52 -6.23 28.57 20.18
CA ASP A 52 -5.01 28.39 20.97
C ASP A 52 -4.81 26.95 21.47
N GLY A 53 -5.79 26.08 21.25
CA GLY A 53 -5.79 24.72 21.75
C GLY A 53 -5.98 24.59 23.27
N LYS A 54 -6.40 25.65 23.96
CA LYS A 54 -6.60 25.69 25.41
C LYS A 54 -8.00 26.13 25.80
N THR A 55 -8.52 27.13 25.11
CA THR A 55 -9.75 27.81 25.49
C THR A 55 -10.97 27.12 24.85
N PRO A 56 -12.05 26.83 25.62
CA PRO A 56 -13.25 26.19 25.07
C PRO A 56 -14.03 27.11 24.12
N LEU A 57 -14.67 26.53 23.09
CA LEU A 57 -15.48 27.26 22.11
C LEU A 57 -16.55 28.16 22.76
N GLU A 58 -17.20 27.71 23.84
CA GLU A 58 -18.25 28.49 24.52
C GLU A 58 -17.73 29.83 25.08
N GLU A 59 -16.49 29.84 25.55
CA GLU A 59 -15.86 31.05 26.06
C GLU A 59 -15.61 32.05 24.92
N TRP A 60 -15.11 31.57 23.78
CA TRP A 60 -14.97 32.41 22.58
C TRP A 60 -16.31 32.92 22.09
N VAL A 61 -17.33 32.06 22.02
CA VAL A 61 -18.67 32.42 21.57
C VAL A 61 -19.25 33.53 22.44
N SER A 62 -19.09 33.44 23.76
CA SER A 62 -19.51 34.49 24.69
C SER A 62 -18.78 35.83 24.44
N HIS A 63 -17.44 35.80 24.29
CA HIS A 63 -16.65 36.99 24.01
C HIS A 63 -16.96 37.61 22.63
N LEU A 64 -17.08 36.79 21.60
CA LEU A 64 -17.37 37.20 20.22
C LEU A 64 -18.80 37.73 20.08
N SER A 65 -19.77 37.11 20.77
CA SER A 65 -21.16 37.60 20.83
C SER A 65 -21.24 39.02 21.37
N LYS A 66 -20.52 39.31 22.47
CA LYS A 66 -20.42 40.68 23.01
C LYS A 66 -19.72 41.63 22.03
N ARG A 67 -18.62 41.21 21.41
CA ARG A 67 -17.82 42.02 20.48
C ARG A 67 -18.59 42.41 19.22
N PHE A 68 -19.34 41.47 18.65
CA PHE A 68 -20.06 41.66 17.38
C PHE A 68 -21.53 42.03 17.56
N ARG A 69 -22.04 42.12 18.81
CA ARG A 69 -23.45 42.37 19.13
C ARG A 69 -24.40 41.38 18.42
N ALA A 70 -24.00 40.12 18.36
CA ALA A 70 -24.75 39.04 17.72
C ALA A 70 -25.18 37.99 18.75
N SER A 71 -26.24 37.22 18.47
CA SER A 71 -26.66 36.13 19.36
C SER A 71 -25.58 35.05 19.48
N GLN A 72 -25.46 34.44 20.66
CA GLN A 72 -24.48 33.36 20.89
C GLN A 72 -24.67 32.20 19.91
N ASP A 73 -25.92 31.83 19.60
CA ASP A 73 -26.21 30.76 18.64
C ASP A 73 -25.68 31.05 17.24
N MET A 74 -25.87 32.28 16.74
CA MET A 74 -25.37 32.69 15.43
C MET A 74 -23.83 32.66 15.38
N VAL A 75 -23.17 33.17 16.43
CA VAL A 75 -21.71 33.16 16.55
C VAL A 75 -21.19 31.73 16.63
N ARG A 76 -21.85 30.86 17.39
CA ARG A 76 -21.49 29.45 17.55
C ARG A 76 -21.60 28.68 16.24
N GLN A 77 -22.70 28.83 15.53
CA GLN A 77 -22.89 28.19 14.22
C GLN A 77 -21.86 28.67 13.20
N GLY A 78 -21.61 29.99 13.14
CA GLY A 78 -20.59 30.55 12.26
C GLY A 78 -19.17 30.06 12.58
N ALA A 79 -18.82 29.99 13.87
CA ALA A 79 -17.54 29.46 14.33
C ALA A 79 -17.38 27.98 14.01
N LEU A 80 -18.39 27.14 14.33
CA LEU A 80 -18.35 25.71 14.01
C LEU A 80 -18.27 25.48 12.49
N HIS A 81 -19.03 26.20 11.69
CA HIS A 81 -18.97 26.08 10.23
C HIS A 81 -17.57 26.41 9.70
N LEU A 82 -16.96 27.50 10.16
CA LEU A 82 -15.59 27.87 9.80
C LEU A 82 -14.59 26.78 10.24
N LEU A 83 -14.65 26.33 11.49
CA LEU A 83 -13.72 25.35 12.04
C LEU A 83 -13.82 23.99 11.32
N TRP A 84 -15.03 23.55 11.01
CA TRP A 84 -15.24 22.33 10.20
C TRP A 84 -14.76 22.50 8.77
N THR A 85 -14.94 23.67 8.17
CA THR A 85 -14.41 23.98 6.84
C THR A 85 -12.88 23.94 6.85
N LEU A 86 -12.25 24.59 7.83
CA LEU A 86 -10.80 24.56 7.99
C LEU A 86 -10.27 23.16 8.30
N ASN A 87 -11.00 22.34 9.05
CA ASN A 87 -10.66 20.93 9.29
C ASN A 87 -10.77 20.08 8.03
N ALA A 88 -11.77 20.33 7.19
CA ALA A 88 -11.87 19.68 5.88
C ALA A 88 -10.67 20.02 4.96
N HIS A 89 -10.04 21.18 5.17
CA HIS A 89 -8.82 21.62 4.49
C HIS A 89 -7.54 21.41 5.32
N ASP A 90 -7.61 20.69 6.44
CA ASP A 90 -6.48 20.42 7.34
C ASP A 90 -5.73 21.66 7.87
N LEU A 91 -6.43 22.78 7.97
CA LEU A 91 -5.92 24.05 8.52
C LEU A 91 -6.20 24.23 10.02
N ALA A 92 -7.20 23.53 10.55
CA ALA A 92 -7.54 23.51 11.97
C ALA A 92 -7.98 22.11 12.39
N GLN A 93 -7.83 21.77 13.67
CA GLN A 93 -8.25 20.49 14.20
C GLN A 93 -8.81 20.63 15.62
N PRO A 94 -9.81 19.82 16.00
CA PRO A 94 -10.19 19.73 17.40
C PRO A 94 -8.99 19.16 18.16
N VAL A 95 -8.62 19.79 19.29
CA VAL A 95 -7.63 19.23 20.20
C VAL A 95 -8.22 17.92 20.69
N ALA A 96 -7.65 16.81 20.23
CA ALA A 96 -8.08 15.51 20.64
C ALA A 96 -8.00 15.47 22.17
N VAL A 97 -9.16 15.37 22.82
CA VAL A 97 -9.20 15.02 24.24
C VAL A 97 -8.37 13.75 24.35
N PRO A 98 -7.29 13.73 25.16
CA PRO A 98 -6.47 12.54 25.31
C PRO A 98 -7.40 11.36 25.57
N LEU A 99 -7.14 10.26 24.88
CA LEU A 99 -7.96 9.05 24.79
C LEU A 99 -8.10 8.31 26.14
N ARG A 100 -8.46 9.02 27.22
CA ARG A 100 -8.85 8.44 28.50
C ARG A 100 -10.13 7.59 28.36
N ASP A 101 -10.87 7.79 27.28
CA ASP A 101 -12.05 7.02 26.87
C ASP A 101 -11.80 6.08 25.67
N GLU A 102 -10.55 5.69 25.40
CA GLU A 102 -10.26 4.52 24.52
C GLU A 102 -11.12 3.32 24.94
N TRP A 103 -11.26 3.10 26.24
CA TRP A 103 -12.11 2.05 26.80
C TRP A 103 -13.60 2.23 26.51
N ALA A 104 -14.11 3.45 26.31
CA ALA A 104 -15.51 3.67 25.93
C ALA A 104 -15.71 3.35 24.44
N PHE A 105 -14.73 3.69 23.59
CA PHE A 105 -14.71 3.26 22.20
C PHE A 105 -14.64 1.73 22.09
N TYR A 106 -13.67 1.10 22.76
CA TYR A 106 -13.52 -0.36 22.78
C TYR A 106 -14.73 -1.05 23.43
N ARG A 107 -15.34 -0.51 24.49
CA ARG A 107 -16.59 -1.04 25.06
C ARG A 107 -17.77 -0.92 24.10
N SER A 108 -17.92 0.21 23.41
CA SER A 108 -18.96 0.39 22.40
C SER A 108 -18.76 -0.53 21.20
N LEU A 109 -17.51 -0.82 20.85
CA LEU A 109 -17.14 -1.75 19.79
C LEU A 109 -17.34 -3.21 20.21
N LEU A 110 -17.00 -3.58 21.45
CA LEU A 110 -17.23 -4.90 22.05
C LEU A 110 -18.72 -5.18 22.24
N ALA A 111 -19.51 -4.22 22.74
CA ALA A 111 -20.96 -4.35 22.85
C ALA A 111 -21.62 -4.63 21.47
N ARG A 112 -21.08 -4.05 20.40
CA ARG A 112 -21.52 -4.31 19.02
C ARG A 112 -21.08 -5.67 18.49
N LEU A 113 -19.91 -6.17 18.92
CA LEU A 113 -19.43 -7.52 18.56
C LEU A 113 -20.31 -8.63 19.14
N PHE A 114 -20.99 -8.39 20.26
CA PHE A 114 -21.94 -9.31 20.88
C PHE A 114 -23.41 -9.08 20.50
N GLY A 115 -23.67 -8.42 19.36
CA GLY A 115 -25.01 -8.37 18.76
C GLY A 115 -25.93 -7.24 19.22
N TRP A 116 -25.40 -6.19 19.87
CA TRP A 116 -26.24 -5.02 20.20
C TRP A 116 -26.51 -4.17 18.94
N PRO A 117 -27.78 -3.91 18.56
CA PRO A 117 -28.11 -3.18 17.35
C PRO A 117 -27.79 -1.70 17.55
N VAL A 118 -26.69 -1.23 16.96
CA VAL A 118 -26.35 0.21 16.91
C VAL A 118 -26.14 0.60 15.45
N PRO A 119 -26.88 1.59 14.91
CA PRO A 119 -26.76 1.99 13.52
C PRO A 119 -25.38 2.56 13.19
N PHE A 120 -24.81 2.12 12.05
CA PHE A 120 -23.47 2.48 11.56
C PHE A 120 -23.29 3.99 11.29
N SER A 121 -24.39 4.74 11.13
CA SER A 121 -24.38 6.18 10.86
C SER A 121 -23.78 7.04 11.98
N HIS A 122 -23.63 6.50 13.19
CA HIS A 122 -23.05 7.21 14.35
C HIS A 122 -21.61 6.81 14.66
N LEU A 123 -20.94 6.02 13.83
CA LEU A 123 -19.49 5.93 13.91
C LEU A 123 -18.95 7.26 13.41
N PRO A 124 -18.41 8.15 14.29
CA PRO A 124 -17.65 9.25 13.78
C PRO A 124 -16.57 8.64 12.88
N GLN A 125 -16.32 9.22 11.70
CA GLN A 125 -15.15 8.90 10.88
C GLN A 125 -13.88 9.31 11.64
N ARG A 126 -13.65 8.71 12.81
CA ARG A 126 -12.49 8.92 13.65
C ARG A 126 -11.35 8.28 12.91
N ARG A 127 -10.67 9.11 12.15
CA ARG A 127 -9.32 8.83 11.67
C ARG A 127 -8.47 8.66 12.93
N LEU A 128 -7.86 7.50 13.09
CA LEU A 128 -6.94 7.26 14.21
C LEU A 128 -5.68 8.07 13.92
N ALA A 129 -5.54 9.21 14.60
CA ALA A 129 -4.32 10.00 14.51
C ALA A 129 -3.18 9.15 15.05
N LEU A 130 -2.20 8.87 14.19
CA LEU A 130 -1.01 8.14 14.60
C LEU A 130 -0.14 9.08 15.42
N ASP A 131 -0.02 8.80 16.71
CA ASP A 131 1.03 9.42 17.52
C ASP A 131 2.33 8.70 17.21
N MET A 132 3.19 9.35 16.45
CA MET A 132 4.48 8.78 16.07
C MET A 132 5.63 9.16 16.99
N ASP A 133 5.43 10.04 17.96
CA ASP A 133 6.52 10.37 18.90
C ASP A 133 6.86 9.17 19.80
N ARG A 134 5.98 8.15 19.82
CA ARG A 134 6.16 6.87 20.52
C ARG A 134 6.05 5.71 19.53
N GLY A 135 7.17 5.27 18.97
CA GLY A 135 7.20 4.25 17.91
C GLY A 135 6.41 2.96 18.21
N LEU A 136 6.43 2.48 19.46
CA LEU A 136 5.63 1.32 19.89
C LEU A 136 4.12 1.59 19.85
N HIS A 137 3.71 2.81 20.18
CA HIS A 137 2.31 3.24 20.12
C HIS A 137 1.81 3.29 18.67
N THR A 138 2.64 3.79 17.75
CA THR A 138 2.32 3.79 16.32
C THR A 138 2.13 2.39 15.79
N LEU A 139 3.07 1.48 16.07
CA LEU A 139 2.98 0.09 15.61
C LEU A 139 1.70 -0.56 16.13
N ARG A 140 1.36 -0.34 17.41
CA ARG A 140 0.11 -0.81 18.00
C ARG A 140 -1.12 -0.23 17.29
N GLN A 141 -1.14 1.07 17.00
CA GLN A 141 -2.28 1.70 16.30
C GLN A 141 -2.43 1.19 14.88
N VAL A 142 -1.34 0.98 14.15
CA VAL A 142 -1.37 0.36 12.81
C VAL A 142 -1.87 -1.07 12.90
N ALA A 143 -1.32 -1.87 13.82
CA ALA A 143 -1.75 -3.25 14.02
C ALA A 143 -3.24 -3.36 14.33
N VAL A 144 -3.77 -2.52 15.23
CA VAL A 144 -5.20 -2.46 15.55
C VAL A 144 -6.03 -2.06 14.32
N SER A 145 -5.57 -1.07 13.56
CA SER A 145 -6.29 -0.58 12.38
C SER A 145 -6.32 -1.62 11.26
N VAL A 146 -5.19 -2.28 11.00
CA VAL A 146 -5.07 -3.39 10.05
C VAL A 146 -5.96 -4.54 10.52
N TRP A 147 -5.91 -4.93 11.79
CA TRP A 147 -6.77 -5.99 12.34
C TRP A 147 -8.27 -5.67 12.17
N LEU A 148 -8.69 -4.44 12.46
CA LEU A 148 -10.08 -4.01 12.26
C LEU A 148 -10.50 -4.02 10.78
N ALA A 149 -9.63 -3.58 9.87
CA ALA A 149 -9.89 -3.60 8.44
C ALA A 149 -9.94 -5.03 7.88
N TRP A 150 -9.13 -5.93 8.45
CA TRP A 150 -9.03 -7.33 8.06
C TRP A 150 -10.08 -8.23 8.72
N ARG A 151 -10.84 -7.74 9.71
CA ARG A 151 -11.85 -8.57 10.38
C ARG A 151 -12.88 -9.17 9.42
N LEU A 152 -13.32 -8.40 8.41
CA LEU A 152 -14.33 -8.84 7.43
C LEU A 152 -13.73 -9.87 6.46
N PRO A 153 -12.56 -9.60 5.82
CA PRO A 153 -11.84 -10.62 5.07
C PRO A 153 -11.59 -11.88 5.89
N LEU A 154 -11.09 -11.78 7.13
CA LEU A 154 -10.85 -12.93 8.00
C LEU A 154 -12.13 -13.69 8.32
N LEU A 155 -13.25 -13.00 8.55
CA LEU A 155 -14.55 -13.64 8.81
C LEU A 155 -15.10 -14.41 7.59
N VAL A 156 -14.69 -14.05 6.37
CA VAL A 156 -15.05 -14.75 5.13
C VAL A 156 -14.02 -15.84 4.78
N LEU A 157 -12.73 -15.55 4.93
CA LEU A 157 -11.64 -16.44 4.59
C LEU A 157 -11.51 -17.60 5.57
N THR A 158 -11.84 -17.41 6.86
CA THR A 158 -11.74 -18.48 7.87
C THR A 158 -12.73 -19.62 7.61
N PRO A 159 -14.04 -19.37 7.38
CA PRO A 159 -14.98 -20.43 7.00
C PRO A 159 -14.65 -21.07 5.66
N ALA A 160 -14.17 -20.29 4.67
CA ALA A 160 -13.77 -20.82 3.37
C ALA A 160 -12.55 -21.75 3.50
N ALA A 161 -11.54 -21.35 4.29
CA ALA A 161 -10.40 -22.19 4.63
C ALA A 161 -10.86 -23.44 5.39
N LEU A 162 -11.75 -23.31 6.37
CA LEU A 162 -12.29 -24.45 7.11
C LEU A 162 -13.07 -25.42 6.18
N ALA A 163 -13.89 -24.91 5.25
CA ALA A 163 -14.59 -25.72 4.27
C ALA A 163 -13.62 -26.45 3.33
N LEU A 164 -12.57 -25.77 2.87
CA LEU A 164 -11.47 -26.38 2.10
C LEU A 164 -10.76 -27.48 2.90
N THR A 165 -10.60 -27.31 4.22
CA THR A 165 -9.93 -28.31 5.06
C THR A 165 -10.75 -29.59 5.26
N VAL A 166 -12.09 -29.50 5.14
CA VAL A 166 -12.95 -30.69 5.10
C VAL A 166 -12.73 -31.48 3.81
N LEU A 167 -12.42 -30.79 2.71
CA LEU A 167 -12.17 -31.42 1.40
C LEU A 167 -10.71 -31.88 1.23
N GLN A 168 -9.76 -31.18 1.85
CA GLN A 168 -8.32 -31.46 1.76
C GLN A 168 -7.63 -31.19 3.12
N PRO A 169 -7.50 -32.20 3.99
CA PRO A 169 -6.96 -32.02 5.34
C PRO A 169 -5.49 -31.56 5.35
N GLU A 170 -4.72 -31.84 4.30
CA GLU A 170 -3.35 -31.37 4.15
C GLU A 170 -3.24 -29.83 4.07
N VAL A 171 -4.30 -29.16 3.59
CA VAL A 171 -4.38 -27.69 3.49
C VAL A 171 -4.48 -27.04 4.89
N LEU A 172 -4.92 -27.79 5.90
CA LEU A 172 -5.07 -27.29 7.28
C LEU A 172 -3.75 -26.84 7.89
N ALA A 173 -2.63 -27.48 7.52
CA ALA A 173 -1.31 -27.08 7.98
C ALA A 173 -0.86 -25.73 7.40
N PHE A 174 -1.29 -25.41 6.17
CA PHE A 174 -0.86 -24.21 5.45
C PHE A 174 -1.75 -22.99 5.73
N ALA A 175 -3.05 -23.19 5.97
CA ALA A 175 -4.00 -22.07 6.12
C ALA A 175 -3.62 -21.06 7.23
N PRO A 176 -3.21 -21.47 8.45
CA PRO A 176 -2.76 -20.52 9.47
C PRO A 176 -1.52 -19.74 9.02
N VAL A 177 -0.58 -20.41 8.36
CA VAL A 177 0.66 -19.80 7.87
C VAL A 177 0.36 -18.76 6.80
N VAL A 178 -0.54 -19.05 5.85
CA VAL A 178 -0.99 -18.09 4.83
C VAL A 178 -1.63 -16.86 5.48
N LEU A 179 -2.59 -17.07 6.39
CA LEU A 179 -3.33 -15.99 7.02
C LEU A 179 -2.42 -15.08 7.87
N ILE A 180 -1.53 -15.68 8.66
CA ILE A 180 -0.55 -14.94 9.46
C ILE A 180 0.40 -14.17 8.54
N SER A 181 0.94 -14.82 7.51
CA SER A 181 1.88 -14.19 6.57
C SER A 181 1.23 -13.03 5.81
N LEU A 182 -0.03 -13.19 5.39
CA LEU A 182 -0.81 -12.14 4.73
C LEU A 182 -1.04 -10.94 5.65
N PHE A 183 -1.45 -11.20 6.90
CA PHE A 183 -1.61 -10.13 7.90
C PHE A 183 -0.30 -9.39 8.17
N LEU A 184 0.79 -10.14 8.39
CA LEU A 184 2.12 -9.57 8.62
C LEU A 184 2.63 -8.79 7.41
N THR A 185 2.36 -9.26 6.19
CA THR A 185 2.75 -8.55 4.97
C THR A 185 2.08 -7.18 4.91
N VAL A 186 0.75 -7.12 5.10
CA VAL A 186 0.02 -5.85 5.06
C VAL A 186 0.44 -4.94 6.20
N LEU A 187 0.58 -5.47 7.41
CA LEU A 187 1.06 -4.71 8.56
C LEU A 187 2.43 -4.08 8.27
N LEU A 188 3.36 -4.87 7.72
CA LEU A 188 4.70 -4.41 7.39
C LEU A 188 4.68 -3.40 6.24
N HIS A 189 3.84 -3.61 5.21
CA HIS A 189 3.67 -2.72 4.07
C HIS A 189 3.26 -1.32 4.50
N GLU A 190 2.19 -1.22 5.28
CA GLU A 190 1.67 0.06 5.74
C GLU A 190 2.61 0.72 6.76
N THR A 191 3.24 -0.09 7.63
CA THR A 191 4.26 0.42 8.56
C THR A 191 5.45 1.00 7.83
N ALA A 192 5.88 0.37 6.72
CA ALA A 192 7.00 0.85 5.92
C ALA A 192 6.68 2.17 5.21
N HIS A 193 5.45 2.38 4.75
CA HIS A 193 5.02 3.71 4.26
C HIS A 193 5.15 4.79 5.33
N LEU A 194 4.72 4.49 6.56
CA LEU A 194 4.84 5.43 7.69
C LEU A 194 6.29 5.71 8.08
N ILE A 195 7.14 4.68 8.11
CA ILE A 195 8.57 4.83 8.36
C ILE A 195 9.21 5.67 7.26
N GLY A 196 8.95 5.35 5.99
CA GLY A 196 9.45 6.09 4.83
C GLY A 196 9.06 7.57 4.88
N ALA A 197 7.80 7.85 5.20
CA ALA A 197 7.32 9.21 5.40
C ALA A 197 8.07 9.94 6.52
N ARG A 198 8.25 9.28 7.68
CA ARG A 198 8.98 9.87 8.82
C ARG A 198 10.44 10.16 8.48
N LEU A 199 11.14 9.23 7.83
CA LEU A 199 12.55 9.38 7.45
C LEU A 199 12.77 10.55 6.50
N LEU A 200 11.75 10.94 5.73
CA LEU A 200 11.78 12.07 4.83
C LEU A 200 11.37 13.41 5.49
N GLY A 201 11.27 13.41 6.83
CA GLY A 201 10.92 14.58 7.62
C GLY A 201 9.43 14.93 7.56
N TRP A 202 8.58 13.98 7.15
CA TRP A 202 7.18 14.26 6.94
C TRP A 202 6.39 14.15 8.25
N PRO A 203 5.61 15.19 8.64
CA PRO A 203 5.06 15.28 9.96
C PRO A 203 4.02 14.17 10.19
N PRO A 204 4.17 13.38 11.26
CA PRO A 204 3.32 12.20 11.47
C PRO A 204 1.85 12.52 11.74
N ARG A 205 1.55 13.74 12.18
CA ARG A 205 0.19 14.22 12.49
C ARG A 205 -0.73 14.31 11.26
N GLY A 206 -0.19 14.11 10.06
CA GLY A 206 -0.93 14.01 8.80
C GLY A 206 -1.27 12.60 8.34
N MET A 207 -0.79 11.54 9.00
CA MET A 207 -1.00 10.16 8.56
C MET A 207 -2.01 9.44 9.45
N TYR A 208 -2.99 8.81 8.82
CA TYR A 208 -4.05 8.07 9.49
C TYR A 208 -4.23 6.75 8.78
N VAL A 209 -4.37 5.67 9.53
CA VAL A 209 -4.81 4.41 8.93
C VAL A 209 -6.31 4.53 8.72
N ALA A 210 -6.76 4.52 7.46
CA ALA A 210 -8.18 4.43 7.17
C ALA A 210 -8.61 2.96 7.34
N ILE A 211 -9.83 2.77 7.85
CA ILE A 211 -10.41 1.42 8.05
C ILE A 211 -10.83 0.79 6.70
N ARG A 212 -10.75 1.54 5.59
CA ARG A 212 -10.80 0.94 4.23
C ARG A 212 -9.60 0.00 4.08
N PRO A 213 -9.77 -1.15 3.39
CA PRO A 213 -8.88 -2.31 3.51
C PRO A 213 -7.41 -1.92 3.39
N GLY A 214 -6.73 -1.85 4.54
CA GLY A 214 -5.30 -1.58 4.66
C GLY A 214 -4.82 -0.15 4.39
N SER A 215 -5.59 0.74 3.77
CA SER A 215 -5.00 1.99 3.26
C SER A 215 -4.54 2.97 4.36
N VAL A 216 -3.27 3.37 4.36
CA VAL A 216 -2.82 4.59 5.03
C VAL A 216 -3.28 5.80 4.23
N ALA A 217 -4.23 6.56 4.79
CA ALA A 217 -4.66 7.84 4.26
C ALA A 217 -3.71 8.92 4.79
N VAL A 218 -3.01 9.58 3.87
CA VAL A 218 -2.24 10.76 4.21
C VAL A 218 -3.07 12.00 3.92
N LYS A 219 -3.31 12.82 4.94
CA LYS A 219 -4.06 14.06 4.87
C LYS A 219 -3.39 15.09 3.95
N ARG A 220 -2.06 15.15 4.03
CA ARG A 220 -1.26 16.13 3.30
C ARG A 220 -0.56 15.47 2.12
N LYS A 221 -0.27 16.22 1.06
CA LYS A 221 0.53 15.72 -0.08
C LYS A 221 2.03 15.84 0.23
N PRO A 222 2.89 14.89 -0.18
CA PRO A 222 4.34 15.02 -0.02
C PRO A 222 4.82 16.32 -0.67
N GLY A 223 5.75 17.03 -0.03
CA GLY A 223 6.23 18.33 -0.51
C GLY A 223 7.00 18.25 -1.84
N SER A 224 7.40 17.05 -2.25
CA SER A 224 8.04 16.82 -3.54
C SER A 224 7.69 15.46 -4.17
N PRO A 225 7.73 15.37 -5.52
CA PRO A 225 7.62 14.10 -6.25
C PRO A 225 8.57 13.00 -5.78
N ARG A 226 9.79 13.38 -5.36
CA ARG A 226 10.79 12.43 -4.87
C ARG A 226 10.37 11.81 -3.54
N GLN A 227 9.80 12.60 -2.64
CA GLN A 227 9.28 12.07 -1.38
C GLN A 227 8.10 11.13 -1.63
N GLU A 228 7.18 11.50 -2.52
CA GLU A 228 6.06 10.64 -2.92
C GLU A 228 6.53 9.29 -3.46
N LEU A 229 7.52 9.29 -4.36
CA LEU A 229 8.11 8.07 -4.91
C LEU A 229 8.78 7.21 -3.83
N LEU A 230 9.60 7.82 -2.96
CA LEU A 230 10.31 7.09 -1.91
C LEU A 230 9.34 6.48 -0.88
N ILE A 231 8.28 7.21 -0.50
CA ILE A 231 7.24 6.69 0.38
C ILE A 231 6.50 5.55 -0.31
N GLY A 232 6.08 5.74 -1.58
CA GLY A 232 5.32 4.73 -2.33
C GLY A 232 6.09 3.43 -2.57
N VAL A 233 7.42 3.51 -2.71
CA VAL A 233 8.29 2.33 -2.88
C VAL A 233 8.63 1.66 -1.54
N ALA A 234 8.52 2.38 -0.42
CA ALA A 234 8.87 1.84 0.90
C ALA A 234 8.05 0.58 1.26
N GLY A 235 6.73 0.61 1.08
CA GLY A 235 5.85 -0.54 1.36
C GLY A 235 6.29 -1.83 0.65
N PRO A 236 6.37 -1.82 -0.70
CA PRO A 236 6.80 -2.99 -1.45
C PRO A 236 8.24 -3.43 -1.15
N VAL A 237 9.20 -2.52 -1.04
CA VAL A 237 10.60 -2.90 -0.77
C VAL A 237 10.74 -3.56 0.60
N PHE A 238 10.09 -3.01 1.62
CA PHE A 238 10.15 -3.59 2.97
C PHE A 238 9.42 -4.92 3.08
N THR A 239 8.38 -5.15 2.26
CA THR A 239 7.71 -6.46 2.21
C THR A 239 8.46 -7.49 1.37
N ALA A 240 9.22 -7.06 0.35
CA ALA A 240 10.07 -7.96 -0.44
C ALA A 240 11.16 -8.63 0.40
N ILE A 241 11.79 -7.90 1.32
CA ILE A 241 12.90 -8.38 2.15
C ILE A 241 12.55 -9.68 2.90
N PRO A 242 11.49 -9.74 3.73
CA PRO A 242 11.13 -10.98 4.41
C PRO A 242 10.67 -12.07 3.43
N GLY A 243 9.98 -11.74 2.33
CA GLY A 243 9.62 -12.73 1.32
C GLY A 243 10.84 -13.43 0.71
N ILE A 244 11.86 -12.66 0.33
CA ILE A 244 13.13 -13.19 -0.17
C ILE A 244 13.86 -13.96 0.93
N ALA A 245 13.92 -13.44 2.15
CA ALA A 245 14.58 -14.12 3.26
C ALA A 245 13.95 -15.48 3.58
N LEU A 246 12.61 -15.58 3.56
CA LEU A 246 11.89 -16.84 3.76
C LEU A 246 12.21 -17.86 2.65
N LEU A 247 12.26 -17.44 1.38
CA LEU A 247 12.66 -18.31 0.27
C LEU A 247 14.11 -18.79 0.38
N TRP A 248 15.01 -17.91 0.83
CA TRP A 248 16.43 -18.23 0.96
C TRP A 248 16.72 -19.14 2.14
N ALA A 249 15.96 -19.03 3.24
CA ALA A 249 16.17 -19.83 4.44
C ALA A 249 15.88 -21.31 4.22
N ASN A 250 14.92 -21.65 3.35
CA ASN A 250 14.57 -23.04 3.07
C ASN A 250 14.07 -23.22 1.63
N PRO A 251 14.98 -23.18 0.64
CA PRO A 251 14.59 -23.33 -0.76
C PRO A 251 14.07 -24.76 -1.00
N GLY A 252 12.78 -24.86 -1.35
CA GLY A 252 12.13 -26.12 -1.70
C GLY A 252 11.12 -26.65 -0.69
N ASP A 253 11.07 -26.11 0.52
CA ASP A 253 10.02 -26.48 1.49
C ASP A 253 8.69 -25.78 1.15
N PRO A 254 7.60 -26.53 0.88
CA PRO A 254 6.30 -25.97 0.54
C PRO A 254 5.77 -24.98 1.59
N LEU A 255 6.07 -25.19 2.88
CA LEU A 255 5.61 -24.31 3.96
C LEU A 255 6.23 -22.92 3.86
N TRP A 256 7.53 -22.85 3.54
CA TRP A 256 8.26 -21.60 3.40
C TRP A 256 7.89 -20.86 2.11
N LEU A 257 7.64 -21.60 1.03
CA LEU A 257 7.10 -21.06 -0.22
C LEU A 257 5.74 -20.40 0.02
N VAL A 258 4.85 -21.08 0.74
CA VAL A 258 3.52 -20.58 1.10
C VAL A 258 3.60 -19.37 2.03
N ALA A 259 4.53 -19.36 2.99
CA ALA A 259 4.75 -18.22 3.88
C ALA A 259 5.32 -16.99 3.13
N ALA A 260 6.21 -17.21 2.16
CA ALA A 260 6.83 -16.15 1.36
C ALA A 260 5.88 -15.55 0.32
N ALA A 261 4.91 -16.33 -0.18
CA ALA A 261 4.06 -15.95 -1.30
C ALA A 261 3.32 -14.61 -1.09
N PRO A 262 2.68 -14.31 0.06
CA PRO A 262 2.01 -13.02 0.26
C PRO A 262 2.96 -11.82 0.18
N PHE A 263 4.17 -11.95 0.74
CA PHE A 263 5.20 -10.92 0.71
C PHE A 263 5.67 -10.60 -0.72
N LEU A 264 5.89 -11.64 -1.52
CA LEU A 264 6.34 -11.50 -2.90
C LEU A 264 5.20 -11.03 -3.82
N ALA A 265 3.99 -11.56 -3.64
CA ALA A 265 2.82 -11.11 -4.39
C ALA A 265 2.57 -9.62 -4.20
N GLN A 266 2.69 -9.12 -2.95
CA GLN A 266 2.53 -7.70 -2.64
C GLN A 266 3.70 -6.84 -3.14
N THR A 267 4.88 -7.44 -3.34
CA THR A 267 5.99 -6.79 -4.03
C THR A 267 5.70 -6.69 -5.54
N LEU A 268 5.18 -7.75 -6.16
CA LEU A 268 4.90 -7.76 -7.60
C LEU A 268 3.71 -6.86 -7.99
N THR A 269 2.84 -6.51 -7.04
CA THR A 269 1.80 -5.48 -7.24
C THR A 269 2.33 -4.03 -7.19
N LEU A 270 3.65 -3.83 -7.25
CA LEU A 270 4.39 -2.57 -7.40
C LEU A 270 3.91 -1.61 -8.53
N LEU A 271 2.92 -2.00 -9.36
CA LEU A 271 2.92 -1.66 -10.78
C LEU A 271 1.70 -0.99 -11.46
N PRO A 272 0.56 -0.64 -10.89
CA PRO A 272 -0.30 -1.12 -9.79
C PRO A 272 -1.80 -1.05 -10.18
N ALA A 273 -2.72 -1.31 -9.25
CA ALA A 273 -4.01 -0.60 -9.24
C ALA A 273 -3.83 0.79 -8.59
N PHE A 274 -2.91 1.64 -9.09
CA PHE A 274 -2.88 3.05 -8.65
C PHE A 274 -4.05 3.80 -9.27
N THR A 275 -4.79 3.23 -10.22
CA THR A 275 -5.98 3.83 -10.83
C THR A 275 -7.03 4.24 -9.81
N ASP A 276 -7.16 3.51 -8.69
CA ASP A 276 -8.18 3.74 -7.66
C ASP A 276 -7.61 4.30 -6.35
N SER A 277 -6.30 4.52 -6.27
CA SER A 277 -5.72 5.22 -5.13
C SER A 277 -6.23 6.67 -5.13
N PRO A 278 -6.62 7.25 -3.99
CA PRO A 278 -6.85 8.69 -3.89
C PRO A 278 -5.61 9.52 -4.28
N LEU A 279 -4.45 8.89 -4.44
CA LEU A 279 -3.22 9.46 -4.99
C LEU A 279 -3.10 9.38 -6.53
N TYR A 280 -4.02 8.71 -7.25
CA TYR A 280 -3.93 8.50 -8.72
C TYR A 280 -3.83 9.78 -9.55
N PRO A 281 -4.69 10.80 -9.34
CA PRO A 281 -4.60 12.03 -10.14
C PRO A 281 -3.27 12.75 -9.92
N TYR A 282 -2.69 12.56 -8.73
CA TYR A 282 -1.42 13.14 -8.32
C TYR A 282 -0.23 12.37 -8.87
N TRP A 283 -0.30 11.03 -8.89
CA TRP A 283 0.71 10.19 -9.51
C TRP A 283 0.75 10.37 -11.03
N ARG A 284 -0.40 10.59 -11.67
CA ARG A 284 -0.47 10.96 -13.10
C ARG A 284 0.31 12.24 -13.36
N HIS A 285 0.07 13.30 -12.59
CA HIS A 285 0.82 14.55 -12.71
C HIS A 285 2.32 14.34 -12.40
N THR A 286 2.67 13.61 -11.34
CA THR A 286 4.06 13.32 -10.96
C THR A 286 4.77 12.48 -12.01
N MET A 287 4.12 11.48 -12.60
CA MET A 287 4.65 10.70 -13.73
C MET A 287 4.70 11.51 -15.00
N ASP A 288 3.75 12.38 -15.29
CA ASP A 288 3.82 13.26 -16.46
C ASP A 288 4.98 14.25 -16.33
N THR A 289 5.22 14.75 -15.11
CA THR A 289 6.35 15.64 -14.78
C THR A 289 7.68 14.89 -14.79
N TRP A 290 7.72 13.68 -14.23
CA TRP A 290 8.90 12.82 -14.23
C TRP A 290 9.19 12.33 -15.65
N GLN A 291 8.19 11.90 -16.41
CA GLN A 291 8.32 11.54 -17.81
C GLN A 291 8.78 12.74 -18.63
N THR A 292 8.29 13.96 -18.41
CA THR A 292 8.84 15.13 -19.11
C THR A 292 10.27 15.44 -18.68
N HIS A 293 10.61 15.32 -17.40
CA HIS A 293 11.96 15.57 -16.90
C HIS A 293 12.96 14.50 -17.39
N VAL A 294 12.57 13.24 -17.34
CA VAL A 294 13.28 12.08 -17.90
C VAL A 294 13.34 12.20 -19.40
N LYS A 295 12.27 12.57 -20.12
CA LYS A 295 12.27 12.77 -21.57
C LYS A 295 13.20 13.91 -21.97
N ARG A 296 13.29 15.00 -21.20
CA ARG A 296 14.26 16.10 -21.40
C ARG A 296 15.70 15.69 -21.07
N ARG A 297 15.90 14.82 -20.08
CA ARG A 297 17.24 14.31 -19.70
C ARG A 297 17.71 13.20 -20.64
N VAL A 298 16.80 12.35 -21.09
CA VAL A 298 16.95 11.34 -22.14
C VAL A 298 17.18 12.01 -23.48
N GLN A 299 16.49 13.12 -23.82
CA GLN A 299 16.80 13.92 -25.02
C GLN A 299 18.22 14.51 -24.98
N ARG A 300 18.71 14.90 -23.80
CA ARG A 300 20.12 15.33 -23.62
C ARG A 300 21.11 14.16 -23.74
N MET A 301 20.76 12.97 -23.24
CA MET A 301 21.57 11.74 -23.39
C MET A 301 21.42 11.08 -24.78
N ARG A 302 20.43 11.50 -25.58
CA ARG A 302 20.09 10.96 -26.91
C ARG A 302 21.16 11.23 -27.96
N LYS A 303 22.10 12.15 -27.70
CA LYS A 303 23.25 12.40 -28.58
C LYS A 303 24.39 11.39 -28.41
N GLY A 304 24.35 10.50 -27.40
CA GLY A 304 25.42 9.50 -27.17
C GLY A 304 24.97 8.08 -26.83
N ALA A 305 23.83 7.86 -26.16
CA ALA A 305 23.54 6.57 -25.51
C ALA A 305 22.38 5.75 -26.11
N VAL A 306 21.88 6.09 -27.30
CA VAL A 306 20.68 5.45 -27.89
C VAL A 306 20.94 4.01 -28.37
N HIS A 307 22.18 3.68 -28.71
CA HIS A 307 22.52 2.33 -29.18
C HIS A 307 22.76 1.33 -28.05
N MET A 308 23.21 1.78 -26.87
CA MET A 308 23.56 0.90 -25.76
C MET A 308 22.33 0.40 -24.98
N ILE A 309 21.33 1.27 -24.77
CA ILE A 309 20.12 0.93 -24.00
C ILE A 309 19.17 0.04 -24.82
N LYS A 310 19.09 0.23 -26.15
CA LYS A 310 18.31 -0.65 -27.04
C LYS A 310 18.90 -2.07 -27.06
N GLY A 311 20.23 -2.20 -27.06
CA GLY A 311 20.90 -3.49 -27.01
C GLY A 311 20.66 -4.24 -25.69
N ALA A 312 20.86 -3.56 -24.55
CA ALA A 312 20.65 -4.17 -23.24
C ALA A 312 19.19 -4.57 -23.00
N GLY A 313 18.23 -3.73 -23.41
CA GLY A 313 16.80 -4.04 -23.31
C GLY A 313 16.38 -5.23 -24.18
N GLN A 314 16.92 -5.35 -25.39
CA GLN A 314 16.64 -6.50 -26.27
C GLN A 314 17.25 -7.80 -25.75
N VAL A 315 18.45 -7.76 -25.15
CA VAL A 315 19.08 -8.93 -24.53
C VAL A 315 18.31 -9.39 -23.29
N LEU A 316 17.86 -8.46 -22.44
CA LEU A 316 17.06 -8.79 -21.26
C LEU A 316 15.67 -9.33 -21.63
N LEU A 317 15.01 -8.73 -22.64
CA LEU A 317 13.72 -9.21 -23.14
C LEU A 317 13.85 -10.60 -23.79
N ALA A 318 14.94 -10.86 -24.51
CA ALA A 318 15.22 -12.17 -25.07
C ALA A 318 15.50 -13.23 -23.99
N LEU A 319 16.19 -12.85 -22.91
CA LEU A 319 16.43 -13.73 -21.75
C LEU A 319 15.12 -14.11 -21.05
N VAL A 320 14.33 -13.11 -20.64
CA VAL A 320 13.07 -13.33 -19.91
C VAL A 320 12.02 -13.99 -20.81
N GLY A 321 11.85 -13.48 -22.04
CA GLY A 321 10.90 -14.02 -23.02
C GLY A 321 11.28 -15.43 -23.49
N GLY A 322 12.56 -15.71 -23.69
CA GLY A 322 13.05 -17.05 -24.06
C GLY A 322 12.84 -18.07 -22.95
N THR A 323 13.13 -17.70 -21.71
CA THR A 323 12.89 -18.55 -20.53
C THR A 323 11.40 -18.86 -20.39
N PHE A 324 10.54 -17.84 -20.51
CA PHE A 324 9.09 -17.99 -20.42
C PHE A 324 8.51 -18.86 -21.54
N LEU A 325 8.89 -18.61 -22.81
CA LEU A 325 8.43 -19.41 -23.95
C LEU A 325 8.88 -20.88 -23.85
N THR A 326 10.06 -21.12 -23.28
CA THR A 326 10.55 -22.49 -23.05
C THR A 326 9.71 -23.20 -21.99
N TYR A 327 9.33 -22.52 -20.90
CA TYR A 327 8.39 -23.07 -19.91
C TYR A 327 7.03 -23.40 -20.52
N VAL A 328 6.48 -22.49 -21.34
CA VAL A 328 5.20 -22.72 -22.02
C VAL A 328 5.30 -23.88 -23.02
N GLY A 329 6.38 -23.95 -23.79
CA GLY A 329 6.62 -25.03 -24.76
C GLY A 329 6.78 -26.39 -24.08
N LEU A 330 7.55 -26.44 -22.98
CA LEU A 330 7.68 -27.63 -22.15
C LEU A 330 6.32 -28.05 -21.60
N PHE A 331 5.53 -27.12 -21.07
CA PHE A 331 4.19 -27.38 -20.55
C PHE A 331 3.24 -27.97 -21.61
N ILE A 332 3.20 -27.38 -22.81
CA ILE A 332 2.40 -27.89 -23.94
C ILE A 332 2.87 -29.27 -24.38
N LEU A 333 4.20 -29.48 -24.48
CA LEU A 333 4.78 -30.78 -24.81
C LEU A 333 4.39 -31.82 -23.75
N GLY A 334 4.43 -31.43 -22.48
CA GLY A 334 4.02 -32.28 -21.38
C GLY A 334 2.56 -32.70 -21.46
N LEU A 335 1.66 -31.75 -21.73
CA LEU A 335 0.24 -32.05 -21.96
C LEU A 335 0.03 -32.96 -23.18
N ALA A 336 0.75 -32.73 -24.28
CA ALA A 336 0.65 -33.55 -25.48
C ALA A 336 1.13 -34.99 -25.25
N VAL A 337 2.23 -35.18 -24.51
CA VAL A 337 2.75 -36.50 -24.14
C VAL A 337 1.77 -37.24 -23.23
N THR A 338 1.19 -36.56 -22.23
CA THR A 338 0.13 -37.12 -21.39
C THR A 338 -1.05 -37.59 -22.23
N PHE A 339 -1.56 -36.72 -23.11
CA PHE A 339 -2.73 -37.02 -23.92
C PHE A 339 -2.49 -38.16 -24.91
N ILE A 340 -1.34 -38.20 -25.59
CA ILE A 340 -0.98 -39.28 -26.52
C ILE A 340 -0.73 -40.60 -25.77
N GLY A 341 -0.08 -40.53 -24.60
CA GLY A 341 0.20 -41.70 -23.76
C GLY A 341 -1.07 -42.41 -23.29
N ASP A 342 -2.09 -41.63 -22.87
CA ASP A 342 -3.40 -42.15 -22.48
C ASP A 342 -4.12 -42.83 -23.65
N PHE A 343 -4.05 -42.25 -24.86
CA PHE A 343 -4.68 -42.85 -26.06
C PHE A 343 -3.97 -44.11 -26.55
N ALA A 344 -2.66 -44.22 -26.36
CA ALA A 344 -1.86 -45.32 -26.89
C ALA A 344 -1.72 -46.51 -25.93
N GLY A 345 -2.24 -46.40 -24.70
CA GLY A 345 -2.15 -47.45 -23.67
C GLY A 345 -0.70 -47.76 -23.26
N TRP A 346 0.20 -46.78 -23.35
CA TRP A 346 1.62 -47.00 -23.09
C TRP A 346 1.91 -47.11 -21.59
N PRO A 347 2.51 -48.21 -21.11
CA PRO A 347 2.92 -48.32 -19.71
C PRO A 347 4.12 -47.40 -19.48
N SER A 348 3.86 -46.25 -18.85
CA SER A 348 4.84 -45.32 -18.26
C SER A 348 6.11 -45.04 -19.09
N PHE A 349 6.08 -44.00 -19.91
CA PHE A 349 7.29 -43.46 -20.53
C PHE A 349 8.09 -42.62 -19.52
N GLN A 350 9.30 -43.06 -19.15
CA GLN A 350 10.30 -42.21 -18.48
C GLN A 350 11.24 -41.62 -19.54
N LEU A 351 10.98 -40.41 -20.00
CA LEU A 351 11.96 -39.64 -20.77
C LEU A 351 13.00 -39.04 -19.80
N ALA A 352 14.03 -39.82 -19.49
CA ALA A 352 15.19 -39.35 -18.73
C ALA A 352 16.37 -39.04 -19.67
N PRO A 353 16.45 -37.78 -20.15
CA PRO A 353 17.73 -37.10 -20.20
C PRO A 353 17.65 -35.87 -19.28
N GLY A 354 18.25 -35.98 -18.09
CA GLY A 354 18.46 -34.85 -17.18
C GLY A 354 17.32 -34.46 -16.24
N GLY A 355 16.25 -35.27 -16.10
CA GLY A 355 15.19 -35.03 -15.12
C GLY A 355 14.29 -33.84 -15.46
N VAL A 356 13.99 -33.63 -16.74
CA VAL A 356 13.20 -32.49 -17.22
C VAL A 356 11.70 -32.69 -16.98
N LEU A 357 11.20 -33.89 -17.25
CA LEU A 357 9.80 -34.25 -17.10
C LEU A 357 9.75 -35.63 -16.48
N ILE A 358 9.25 -35.72 -15.25
CA ILE A 358 9.11 -36.98 -14.54
C ILE A 358 7.62 -37.29 -14.48
N TYR A 359 7.18 -38.21 -15.33
CA TYR A 359 5.82 -38.73 -15.28
C TYR A 359 5.81 -40.03 -14.48
N ARG A 360 4.97 -40.07 -13.43
CA ARG A 360 4.69 -41.30 -12.71
C ARG A 360 3.26 -41.72 -13.01
N PHE A 361 3.15 -42.89 -13.64
CA PHE A 361 1.87 -43.55 -13.85
C PHE A 361 1.75 -44.68 -12.83
N GLN A 362 0.70 -44.66 -12.02
CA GLN A 362 0.41 -45.74 -11.08
C GLN A 362 -0.81 -46.51 -11.60
N ALA A 363 -0.56 -47.69 -12.18
CA ALA A 363 -1.62 -48.55 -12.70
C ALA A 363 -2.32 -49.30 -11.55
N GLY A 364 -3.64 -49.12 -11.42
CA GLY A 364 -4.50 -49.79 -10.45
C GLY A 364 -5.96 -49.39 -10.68
N GLU A 365 -6.91 -49.96 -9.93
CA GLU A 365 -8.35 -49.64 -10.05
C GLU A 365 -8.66 -48.15 -9.86
N ASN A 366 -7.74 -47.39 -9.26
CA ASN A 366 -7.74 -45.93 -9.17
C ASN A 366 -6.54 -45.34 -9.91
N ALA A 367 -6.49 -45.49 -11.24
CA ALA A 367 -5.42 -44.90 -12.04
C ALA A 367 -5.38 -43.38 -11.81
N SER A 368 -4.25 -42.89 -11.30
CA SER A 368 -3.98 -41.46 -11.15
C SER A 368 -2.73 -41.11 -11.91
N PHE A 369 -2.79 -39.99 -12.64
CA PHE A 369 -1.70 -39.45 -13.42
C PHE A 369 -1.08 -38.29 -12.67
N PHE A 370 0.20 -38.39 -12.29
CA PHE A 370 0.95 -37.31 -11.66
C PHE A 370 2.18 -36.98 -12.51
N GLY A 371 2.26 -35.74 -12.96
CA GLY A 371 3.42 -35.19 -13.65
C GLY A 371 4.16 -34.22 -12.75
N GLU A 372 5.44 -34.49 -12.48
CA GLU A 372 6.32 -33.57 -11.77
C GLU A 372 7.35 -32.98 -12.72
N TRP A 373 7.49 -31.66 -12.69
CA TRP A 373 8.59 -30.96 -13.34
C TRP A 373 9.85 -31.19 -12.50
N GLY A 374 10.77 -32.00 -13.01
CA GLY A 374 12.05 -32.17 -12.33
C GLY A 374 12.95 -30.95 -12.53
N GLU A 375 14.02 -30.86 -11.74
CA GLU A 375 14.97 -29.73 -11.76
C GLU A 375 15.55 -29.47 -13.16
N GLY A 376 15.61 -30.50 -14.02
CA GLY A 376 16.04 -30.39 -15.41
C GLY A 376 15.24 -29.39 -16.26
N ALA A 377 13.95 -29.19 -15.96
CA ALA A 377 13.11 -28.23 -16.68
C ALA A 377 13.51 -26.78 -16.40
N LEU A 378 13.88 -26.49 -15.15
CA LEU A 378 14.40 -25.18 -14.77
C LEU A 378 15.75 -24.93 -15.47
N TYR A 379 16.66 -25.90 -15.46
CA TYR A 379 17.94 -25.78 -16.15
C TYR A 379 17.78 -25.57 -17.66
N LEU A 380 16.87 -26.30 -18.31
CA LEU A 380 16.59 -26.10 -19.73
C LEU A 380 15.99 -24.74 -20.03
N ALA A 381 15.05 -24.25 -19.22
CA ALA A 381 14.45 -22.94 -19.40
C ALA A 381 15.51 -21.82 -19.26
N VAL A 382 16.41 -21.94 -18.28
CA VAL A 382 17.51 -21.00 -18.08
C VAL A 382 18.51 -21.06 -19.24
N ILE A 383 18.93 -22.25 -19.67
CA ILE A 383 19.85 -22.43 -20.80
C ILE A 383 19.24 -21.86 -22.08
N ALA A 384 17.97 -22.13 -22.36
CA ALA A 384 17.28 -21.60 -23.53
C ALA A 384 17.17 -20.06 -23.49
N GLY A 385 16.89 -19.49 -22.31
CA GLY A 385 16.94 -18.05 -22.09
C GLY A 385 18.33 -17.47 -22.39
N VAL A 386 19.39 -18.09 -21.88
CA VAL A 386 20.79 -17.67 -22.09
C VAL A 386 21.18 -17.75 -23.57
N LEU A 387 20.83 -18.84 -24.25
CA LEU A 387 21.09 -19.01 -25.69
C LEU A 387 20.33 -17.98 -26.53
N ASN A 388 19.08 -17.67 -26.19
CA ASN A 388 18.29 -16.66 -26.88
C ASN A 388 18.86 -15.25 -26.67
N ALA A 389 19.33 -14.95 -25.45
CA ALA A 389 20.02 -13.71 -25.13
C ALA A 389 21.34 -13.58 -25.91
N GLY A 390 22.14 -14.66 -25.97
CA GLY A 390 23.37 -14.72 -26.75
C GLY A 390 23.14 -14.54 -28.26
N ALA A 391 22.13 -15.20 -28.82
CA ALA A 391 21.75 -15.05 -30.23
C ALA A 391 21.27 -13.63 -30.55
N SER A 392 20.55 -13.00 -29.63
CA SER A 392 20.09 -11.61 -29.77
C SER A 392 21.25 -10.62 -29.71
N ALA A 393 22.20 -10.82 -28.78
CA ALA A 393 23.43 -10.04 -28.70
C ALA A 393 24.28 -10.20 -29.98
N TRP A 394 24.41 -11.41 -30.51
CA TRP A 394 25.15 -11.69 -31.74
C TRP A 394 24.55 -10.99 -32.97
N ARG A 395 23.22 -11.01 -33.13
CA ARG A 395 22.54 -10.27 -34.21
C ARG A 395 22.76 -8.76 -34.11
N LEU A 396 22.77 -8.23 -32.89
CA LEU A 396 23.06 -6.83 -32.64
C LEU A 396 24.50 -6.45 -33.00
N MET A 397 25.46 -7.33 -32.74
CA MET A 397 26.86 -7.12 -33.12
C MET A 397 27.06 -7.18 -34.65
N ARG A 398 26.38 -8.10 -35.35
CA ARG A 398 26.48 -8.23 -36.82
C ARG A 398 25.82 -7.09 -37.60
N HIS A 399 24.81 -6.43 -37.02
CA HIS A 399 24.09 -5.34 -37.68
C HIS A 399 24.58 -3.94 -37.28
N GLN A 400 25.73 -3.82 -36.61
CA GLN A 400 26.35 -2.50 -36.51
C GLN A 400 26.73 -2.03 -37.92
N PRO A 401 26.22 -0.86 -38.37
CA PRO A 401 26.59 -0.32 -39.66
C PRO A 401 28.10 -0.17 -39.67
N LYS A 402 28.77 -0.75 -40.68
CA LYS A 402 30.18 -0.45 -40.94
C LYS A 402 30.27 1.07 -40.99
N GLY A 403 31.00 1.66 -40.06
CA GLY A 403 31.23 3.09 -40.03
C GLY A 403 31.74 3.55 -41.40
N PRO A 404 31.52 4.82 -41.77
CA PRO A 404 32.02 5.35 -43.03
C PRO A 404 33.50 4.99 -43.16
N SER A 405 33.87 4.32 -44.25
CA SER A 405 35.27 4.01 -44.57
C SER A 405 36.04 5.32 -44.57
N ALA A 406 37.05 5.39 -43.70
CA ALA A 406 37.95 6.52 -43.57
C ALA A 406 38.65 6.84 -44.89
#